data_AF-A0A966PX03-F1
#
_entry.id   AF-A0A966PX03-F1
#
_cell.length_a   1.000
_cell.length_b   1.000
_cell.length_c   1.000
_cell.angle_alpha   90.00
_cell.angle_beta   90.00
_cell.angle_gamma   90.00
#
_symmetry.space_group_name_H-M   'P 1'
#
loop_
_entity.id
_entity.type
_entity.pdbx_description
1 polymer ?
#
loop_
_entity_poly.entity_id
_entity_poly.type
_entity_poly.pdbx_seq_one_letter_code
_entity_poly.pdbx_strand_id
1 'polypeptide(L)'
;MMDNVNHPKHYLVGGIEAIDIIASRLTKEEFIGYLKGSKLKYDLRYPFKGRPEEDLAKSEWYKDKLIEVMKDEEAINPPEITAQLQRMEMVDD
;
A
#
# COMPACT_ATOMS: atom_id res chain seq x y z
N MET A 1 -3.91 -18.83 -10.55
CA MET A 1 -3.71 -18.73 -9.08
C MET A 1 -3.80 -17.26 -8.71
N MET A 2 -4.61 -16.89 -7.71
CA MET A 2 -4.76 -15.49 -7.27
C MET A 2 -3.57 -15.09 -6.41
N ASP A 3 -2.90 -14.00 -6.76
CA ASP A 3 -1.86 -13.38 -5.93
C ASP A 3 -2.51 -12.42 -4.93
N ASN A 4 -2.93 -12.95 -3.78
CA ASN A 4 -3.52 -12.16 -2.69
C ASN A 4 -2.49 -11.35 -1.89
N VAL A 5 -1.20 -11.46 -2.23
CA VAL A 5 -0.11 -10.78 -1.53
C VAL A 5 0.24 -9.50 -2.29
N ASN A 6 0.47 -9.61 -3.59
CA ASN A 6 0.82 -8.46 -4.43
C ASN A 6 -0.40 -7.75 -5.01
N HIS A 7 -1.50 -8.47 -5.30
CA HIS A 7 -2.71 -7.90 -5.93
C HIS A 7 -4.03 -8.47 -5.36
N PRO A 8 -4.36 -8.22 -4.09
CA PRO A 8 -5.64 -8.60 -3.54
C PRO A 8 -6.81 -7.96 -4.33
N LYS A 9 -7.66 -8.81 -4.95
CA LYS A 9 -8.83 -8.43 -5.79
C LYS A 9 -9.82 -7.42 -5.17
N HIS A 10 -9.76 -7.20 -3.86
CA HIS A 10 -10.70 -6.37 -3.11
C HIS A 10 -10.26 -4.93 -2.89
N TYR A 11 -9.18 -4.48 -3.54
CA TYR A 11 -8.64 -3.13 -3.36
C TYR A 11 -8.50 -2.31 -4.64
N LEU A 12 -9.10 -2.76 -5.75
CA LEU A 12 -9.09 -2.03 -7.02
C LEU A 12 -10.41 -1.26 -7.17
N VAL A 13 -10.35 0.07 -7.04
CA VAL A 13 -11.42 0.97 -7.51
C VAL A 13 -10.89 1.65 -8.76
N GLY A 14 -11.49 1.37 -9.93
CA GLY A 14 -11.10 2.00 -11.19
C GLY A 14 -9.68 1.69 -11.70
N GLY A 15 -9.00 0.68 -11.16
CA GLY A 15 -7.61 0.33 -11.52
C GLY A 15 -6.53 0.86 -10.56
N ILE A 16 -6.94 1.60 -9.52
CA ILE A 16 -6.07 2.16 -8.49
C ILE A 16 -6.05 1.22 -7.28
N GLU A 17 -4.88 0.91 -6.72
CA GLU A 17 -4.80 0.11 -5.50
C GLU A 17 -5.13 0.96 -4.28
N ALA A 18 -5.75 0.37 -3.25
CA ALA A 18 -6.13 1.11 -2.05
C ALA A 18 -4.94 1.76 -1.32
N ILE A 19 -3.72 1.22 -1.46
CA ILE A 19 -2.54 1.85 -0.87
C ILE A 19 -2.22 3.20 -1.55
N ASP A 20 -2.48 3.32 -2.85
CA ASP A 20 -2.27 4.57 -3.59
C ASP A 20 -3.29 5.63 -3.14
N ILE A 21 -4.55 5.23 -2.95
CA ILE A 21 -5.58 6.10 -2.39
C ILE A 21 -5.21 6.54 -0.96
N ILE A 22 -4.70 5.62 -0.13
CA ILE A 22 -4.22 5.98 1.21
C ILE A 22 -3.05 6.96 1.12
N ALA A 23 -2.06 6.68 0.25
CA ALA A 23 -0.89 7.52 0.08
C ALA A 23 -1.24 8.93 -0.39
N SER A 24 -2.26 9.09 -1.26
CA SER A 24 -2.67 10.41 -1.77
C SER A 24 -3.34 11.30 -0.73
N ARG A 25 -3.79 10.71 0.38
CA ARG A 25 -4.46 11.41 1.49
C ARG A 25 -3.56 11.63 2.69
N LEU A 26 -2.31 11.18 2.64
CA LEU A 26 -1.34 11.29 3.73
C LEU A 26 -0.16 12.15 3.31
N THR A 27 0.41 12.89 4.26
CA THR A 27 1.76 13.44 4.09
C THR A 27 2.78 12.31 3.96
N LYS A 28 3.97 12.61 3.42
CA LYS A 28 5.07 11.63 3.35
C LYS A 28 5.38 10.99 4.70
N GLU A 29 5.42 11.79 5.76
CA GLU A 29 5.73 11.30 7.11
C GLU A 29 4.63 10.38 7.66
N GLU A 30 3.37 10.73 7.44
CA GLU A 30 2.23 9.88 7.81
C GLU A 30 2.21 8.58 7.02
N PHE A 31 2.52 8.61 5.72
CA PHE A 31 2.59 7.41 4.89
C PHE A 31 3.76 6.49 5.33
N ILE A 32 4.92 7.05 5.66
CA ILE A 32 6.01 6.30 6.30
C ILE A 32 5.55 5.66 7.61
N GLY A 33 4.80 6.40 8.43
CA GLY A 33 4.20 5.89 9.66
C GLY A 33 3.25 4.71 9.41
N TYR A 34 2.40 4.83 8.38
CA TYR A 34 1.49 3.77 7.94
C TYR A 34 2.23 2.49 7.50
N LEU A 35 3.29 2.63 6.70
CA LEU A 35 4.10 1.49 6.25
C LEU A 35 4.78 0.80 7.43
N LYS A 36 5.40 1.56 8.35
CA LYS A 36 6.01 1.03 9.58
C LYS A 36 5.00 0.28 10.45
N GLY A 37 3.83 0.87 10.68
CA GLY A 37 2.76 0.26 11.46
C GLY A 37 2.21 -1.01 10.80
N SER A 38 2.05 -1.01 9.48
CA SER A 38 1.58 -2.18 8.74
C SER A 38 2.59 -3.32 8.75
N LYS A 39 3.89 -3.04 8.56
CA LYS A 39 4.96 -4.03 8.73
C LYS A 39 4.91 -4.64 10.14
N LEU A 40 4.93 -3.81 11.17
CA LEU A 40 4.90 -4.27 12.58
C LEU A 40 3.67 -5.13 12.88
N LYS A 41 2.49 -4.72 12.38
CA LYS A 41 1.26 -5.49 12.50
C LYS A 41 1.41 -6.91 11.94
N TYR A 42 2.08 -7.09 10.81
CA TYR A 42 2.26 -8.43 10.23
C TYR A 42 3.34 -9.24 10.96
N ASP A 43 4.44 -8.60 11.39
CA ASP A 43 5.42 -9.24 12.27
C ASP A 43 4.78 -9.78 13.56
N LEU A 44 3.87 -9.01 14.17
CA LEU A 44 3.17 -9.39 15.40
C LEU A 44 2.08 -10.46 15.19
N ARG A 45 1.54 -10.59 13.97
CA ARG A 45 0.57 -11.65 13.65
C ARG A 45 1.24 -12.99 13.47
N TYR A 46 2.48 -13.00 13.00
CA TYR A 46 3.31 -14.19 12.97
C TYR A 46 3.76 -14.57 14.40
N PRO A 47 3.72 -15.85 14.80
CA PRO A 47 3.10 -17.00 14.11
C PRO A 47 1.63 -17.26 14.53
N PHE A 48 1.02 -16.37 15.31
CA PHE A 48 -0.20 -16.63 16.09
C PHE A 48 -1.53 -16.61 15.32
N LYS A 49 -1.62 -15.96 14.14
CA LYS A 49 -2.89 -15.76 13.42
C LYS A 49 -3.27 -16.89 12.44
N GLY A 50 -2.41 -17.90 12.29
CA GLY A 50 -2.69 -19.11 11.51
C GLY A 50 -2.37 -19.03 10.01
N ARG A 51 -1.70 -17.96 9.53
CA ARG A 51 -1.16 -17.85 8.16
C ARG A 51 0.25 -17.26 8.15
N PRO A 52 1.24 -17.97 8.74
CA PRO A 52 2.58 -17.43 8.98
C PRO A 52 3.29 -16.95 7.71
N GLU A 53 3.22 -17.72 6.62
CA GLU A 53 3.85 -17.36 5.34
C GLU A 53 3.24 -16.09 4.73
N GLU A 54 1.90 -15.95 4.75
CA GLU A 54 1.23 -14.74 4.26
C GLU A 54 1.56 -13.51 5.11
N ASP A 55 1.66 -13.67 6.43
CA ASP A 55 2.02 -12.57 7.32
C ASP A 55 3.48 -12.13 7.09
N LEU A 56 4.42 -13.07 6.96
CA LEU A 56 5.82 -12.76 6.65
C LEU A 56 5.96 -12.08 5.28
N ALA A 57 5.31 -12.61 4.24
CA ALA A 57 5.35 -12.02 2.90
C ALA A 57 4.79 -10.60 2.87
N LYS A 58 3.71 -10.33 3.64
CA LYS A 58 3.18 -8.97 3.77
C LYS A 58 4.12 -8.06 4.54
N SER A 59 4.75 -8.53 5.61
CA SER A 59 5.77 -7.75 6.32
C SER A 59 6.91 -7.33 5.39
N GLU A 60 7.41 -8.25 4.56
CA GLU A 60 8.44 -7.95 3.57
C GLU A 60 7.95 -6.94 2.53
N TRP A 61 6.74 -7.10 1.99
CA TRP A 61 6.17 -6.16 1.03
C TRP A 61 6.10 -4.72 1.58
N TYR A 62 5.64 -4.54 2.83
CA TYR A 62 5.60 -3.21 3.46
C TYR A 62 6.99 -2.65 3.76
N LYS A 63 7.98 -3.51 4.04
CA LYS A 63 9.38 -3.10 4.20
C LYS A 63 9.97 -2.62 2.88
N ASP A 64 9.72 -3.33 1.79
CA ASP A 64 10.25 -2.97 0.47
C ASP A 64 9.63 -1.67 -0.04
N LYS A 65 8.31 -1.51 0.12
CA LYS A 65 7.62 -0.23 -0.14
C LYS A 65 8.18 0.93 0.69
N LEU A 66 8.51 0.69 1.96
CA LEU A 66 9.15 1.71 2.79
C LEU A 66 10.54 2.09 2.25
N ILE A 67 11.33 1.12 1.78
CA ILE A 67 12.64 1.39 1.17
C ILE A 67 12.48 2.19 -0.13
N GLU A 68 11.49 1.88 -0.96
CA GLU A 68 11.17 2.64 -2.17
C GLU A 68 10.90 4.11 -1.85
N VAL A 69 9.96 4.38 -0.93
CA VAL A 69 9.57 5.72 -0.49
C VAL A 69 10.75 6.51 0.12
N MET A 70 11.70 5.83 0.74
CA MET A 70 12.90 6.46 1.32
C MET A 70 13.95 6.81 0.26
N LYS A 71 14.00 6.08 -0.86
CA LYS A 71 14.94 6.31 -1.96
C LYS A 71 14.42 7.32 -2.98
N ASP A 72 13.11 7.34 -3.18
CA ASP A 72 12.46 8.13 -4.21
C ASP A 72 11.15 8.72 -3.66
N GLU A 73 11.07 10.05 -3.63
CA GLU A 73 9.86 10.75 -3.19
C GLU A 73 8.70 10.62 -4.19
N GLU A 74 9.02 10.46 -5.48
CA GLU A 74 8.03 10.29 -6.55
C GLU A 74 7.43 8.87 -6.55
N ALA A 75 8.00 7.94 -5.77
CA ALA A 75 7.40 6.63 -5.52
C ALA A 75 6.06 6.75 -4.75
N ILE A 76 5.81 7.88 -4.09
CA ILE A 76 4.51 8.18 -3.48
C ILE A 76 3.59 8.75 -4.56
N ASN A 77 2.67 7.92 -5.06
CA ASN A 77 1.73 8.25 -6.13
C ASN A 77 2.40 8.78 -7.41
N PRO A 78 2.86 7.89 -8.30
CA PRO A 78 3.38 8.27 -9.60
C PRO A 78 2.39 9.15 -10.40
N PRO A 79 2.87 9.99 -11.34
CA PRO A 79 2.03 10.94 -12.07
C PRO A 79 0.80 10.31 -12.75
N GLU A 80 0.92 9.08 -13.23
CA GLU A 80 -0.21 8.33 -13.81
C GLU A 80 -1.32 8.08 -12.78
N ILE A 81 -0.94 7.64 -11.58
CA ILE A 81 -1.86 7.42 -10.46
C ILE A 81 -2.47 8.74 -10.02
N THR A 82 -1.68 9.82 -9.92
CA THR A 82 -2.21 11.16 -9.62
C THR A 82 -3.24 11.60 -10.65
N ALA A 83 -2.98 11.40 -11.94
CA ALA A 83 -3.91 11.73 -13.00
C ALA A 83 -5.18 10.87 -12.96
N GLN A 84 -5.06 9.60 -12.57
CA GLN A 84 -6.22 8.71 -12.36
C GLN A 84 -7.06 9.16 -11.15
N LEU A 85 -6.42 9.52 -10.04
CA LEU A 85 -7.08 10.05 -8.83
C LEU A 85 -7.82 11.36 -9.12
N GLN A 86 -7.17 12.31 -9.80
CA GLN A 86 -7.80 13.57 -10.20
C GLN A 86 -9.03 13.34 -11.09
N ARG A 87 -8.92 12.43 -12.07
CA ARG A 87 -10.08 12.05 -12.90
C ARG A 87 -11.20 11.44 -12.09
N MET A 88 -10.89 10.66 -11.05
CA MET A 88 -11.89 10.05 -10.17
C MET A 88 -12.61 11.12 -9.32
N GLU A 89 -11.88 12.08 -8.76
CA GLU A 89 -12.45 13.17 -7.94
C GLU A 89 -13.32 14.15 -8.75
N MET A 90 -13.11 14.24 -10.07
CA MET A 90 -13.91 15.09 -10.98
C MET A 90 -15.26 14.48 -11.42
N VAL A 91 -15.57 13.24 -11.04
CA VAL A 91 -16.84 12.56 -11.40
C VAL A 91 -17.89 12.69 -10.29
N ASP A 92 -17.50 13.22 -9.13
CA ASP A 92 -18.37 13.35 -7.95
C ASP A 92 -19.17 14.69 -7.90
N ASP A 93 -19.15 15.50 -8.97
CA ASP A 93 -19.88 16.79 -9.14
C ASP A 93 -21.10 16.67 -10.08
#